data_AF-A0A8H5D4N5-F1
#
_entry.id   AF-A0A8H5D4N5-F1
#
_cell.length_a   1.000
_cell.length_b   1.000
_cell.length_c   1.000
_cell.angle_alpha   90.00
_cell.angle_beta   90.00
_cell.angle_gamma   90.00
#
_symmetry.space_group_name_H-M   'P 1'
#
loop_
_entity.id
_entity.type
_entity.pdbx_description
1 polymer ?
#
loop_
_entity_poly.entity_id
_entity_poly.type
_entity_poly.pdbx_seq_one_letter_code
_entity_poly.pdbx_strand_id
1 'polypeptide(L)'
;MVISGAAISVKDNAYILDDTSQGVALYKLSGAERLRTFAVTTNERRSRNVGFHDGGKALISGSDHGDVYVFDRRTSEVNDIIQVGCKDWVQSVTEQTMEMEGVPIIIIGRSGENLGQTALQVWERETPAPEREGARQGRLLQDFYWWQVICVLLSILFVMQNLNREHANGWRL
;
A
#
# COMPACT_ATOMS: atom_id res chain seq x y z
N MET A 1 -14.02 9.18 27.24
CA MET A 1 -13.86 8.78 25.83
C MET A 1 -14.92 9.55 25.03
N VAL A 2 -14.49 10.48 24.18
CA VAL A 2 -15.38 11.18 23.24
C VAL A 2 -15.04 10.62 21.87
N ILE A 3 -16.01 9.94 21.27
CA ILE A 3 -15.88 9.35 19.93
C ILE A 3 -16.44 10.34 18.92
N SER A 4 -15.63 10.66 17.92
CA SER A 4 -15.92 11.69 16.93
C SER A 4 -16.17 11.15 15.53
N GLY A 5 -15.52 10.05 15.20
CA GLY A 5 -15.62 9.38 13.92
C GLY A 5 -15.54 7.87 14.11
N ALA A 6 -16.13 7.12 13.17
CA ALA A 6 -16.08 5.67 13.16
C ALA A 6 -16.10 5.17 11.72
N ALA A 7 -15.37 4.09 11.47
CA ALA A 7 -15.44 3.36 10.21
C ALA A 7 -15.40 1.85 10.47
N ILE A 8 -15.99 1.08 9.58
CA ILE A 8 -16.08 -0.38 9.68
C ILE A 8 -15.56 -1.01 8.39
N SER A 9 -14.76 -2.06 8.51
CA SER A 9 -14.39 -2.95 7.41
C SER A 9 -14.86 -4.35 7.77
N VAL A 10 -15.98 -4.77 7.15
CA VAL A 10 -16.54 -6.11 7.31
C VAL A 10 -15.59 -7.16 6.75
N LYS A 11 -14.95 -6.86 5.61
CA LYS A 11 -13.93 -7.71 4.97
C LYS A 11 -12.77 -8.01 5.91
N ASP A 12 -12.33 -7.00 6.68
CA ASP A 12 -11.22 -7.14 7.62
C ASP A 12 -11.63 -7.58 9.03
N ASN A 13 -12.92 -7.84 9.26
CA ASN A 13 -13.50 -8.13 10.57
C ASN A 13 -13.04 -7.09 11.63
N ALA A 14 -13.09 -5.80 11.27
CA ALA A 14 -12.54 -4.72 12.07
C ALA A 14 -13.38 -3.44 12.01
N TYR A 15 -13.29 -2.64 13.07
CA TYR A 15 -13.80 -1.27 13.08
C TYR A 15 -12.82 -0.35 13.80
N ILE A 16 -12.85 0.93 13.44
CA ILE A 16 -12.02 1.98 14.04
C ILE A 16 -12.91 3.06 14.61
N LEU A 17 -12.44 3.67 15.71
CA LEU A 17 -13.07 4.79 16.38
C LEU A 17 -12.03 5.89 16.57
N ASP A 18 -12.38 7.13 16.27
CA ASP A 18 -11.56 8.29 16.66
C ASP A 18 -11.81 8.59 18.13
N ASP A 19 -10.82 8.33 19.00
CA ASP A 19 -10.79 8.83 20.36
C ASP A 19 -10.08 10.18 20.34
N THR A 20 -10.83 11.26 20.52
CA THR A 20 -10.31 12.64 20.54
C THR A 20 -9.18 12.88 21.55
N SER A 21 -8.98 11.98 22.51
CA SER A 21 -7.90 12.08 23.51
C SER A 21 -6.66 11.23 23.22
N GLN A 22 -6.77 10.19 22.38
CA GLN A 22 -5.68 9.24 22.15
C GLN A 22 -5.33 9.04 20.66
N GLY A 23 -6.20 9.45 19.74
CA GLY A 23 -6.11 9.13 18.32
C GLY A 23 -7.04 7.98 17.95
N VAL A 24 -6.67 7.19 16.94
CA VAL A 24 -7.57 6.16 16.39
C VAL A 24 -7.43 4.86 17.16
N ALA A 25 -8.54 4.28 17.60
CA ALA A 25 -8.57 2.96 18.23
C ALA A 25 -9.13 1.93 17.24
N LEU A 26 -8.39 0.84 17.02
CA LEU A 26 -8.78 -0.28 16.16
C LEU A 26 -9.28 -1.44 17.01
N TYR A 27 -10.41 -2.00 16.60
CA TYR A 27 -11.08 -3.10 17.28
C TYR A 27 -11.39 -4.24 16.31
N LYS A 28 -11.48 -5.45 16.88
CA LYS A 28 -11.98 -6.63 16.19
C LYS A 28 -13.51 -6.64 16.23
N LEU A 29 -14.15 -6.74 15.07
CA LEU A 29 -15.60 -6.67 14.94
C LEU A 29 -16.30 -7.85 15.64
N SER A 30 -15.81 -9.08 15.45
CA SER A 30 -16.39 -10.29 16.04
C SER A 30 -16.38 -10.38 17.58
N GLY A 31 -15.66 -9.52 18.29
CA GLY A 31 -15.47 -9.67 19.75
C GLY A 31 -15.27 -8.38 20.54
N ALA A 32 -15.37 -7.21 19.91
CA ALA A 32 -15.16 -5.89 20.51
C ALA A 32 -13.81 -5.73 21.25
N GLU A 33 -12.83 -6.59 20.95
CA GLU A 33 -11.48 -6.53 21.50
C GLU A 33 -10.71 -5.37 20.86
N ARG A 34 -10.10 -4.51 21.67
CA ARG A 34 -9.21 -3.44 21.18
C ARG A 34 -7.89 -4.07 20.76
N LEU A 35 -7.58 -3.95 19.47
CA LEU A 35 -6.36 -4.51 18.88
C LEU A 35 -5.19 -3.52 18.98
N ARG A 36 -5.45 -2.22 18.75
CA ARG A 36 -4.39 -1.21 18.62
C ARG A 36 -4.89 0.21 18.83
N THR A 37 -3.96 1.12 19.09
CA THR A 37 -4.17 2.57 19.13
C THR A 37 -3.13 3.25 18.25
N PHE A 38 -3.57 4.21 17.46
CA PHE A 38 -2.75 5.01 16.56
C PHE A 38 -2.73 6.43 17.12
N ALA A 39 -1.60 6.82 17.69
CA ALA A 39 -1.48 8.10 18.36
C ALA A 39 -1.51 9.23 17.32
N VAL A 40 -2.47 10.14 17.50
CA VAL A 40 -2.55 11.40 16.75
C VAL A 40 -2.27 12.49 17.77
N THR A 41 -1.29 13.35 17.50
CA THR A 41 -1.05 14.53 18.34
C THR A 41 -2.29 15.42 18.31
N THR A 42 -2.64 16.05 19.43
CA THR A 42 -3.80 16.94 19.50
C THR A 42 -3.45 18.14 20.36
N ASN A 43 -3.89 19.31 19.94
CA ASN A 43 -3.80 20.55 20.70
C ASN A 43 -5.11 20.82 21.45
N GLU A 44 -6.23 20.40 20.85
CA GLU A 44 -7.59 20.51 21.33
C GLU A 44 -8.34 19.19 21.13
N ARG A 45 -9.44 18.99 21.86
CA ARG A 45 -10.32 17.84 21.66
C ARG A 45 -11.38 18.19 20.63
N ARG A 46 -11.00 18.12 19.34
CA ARG A 46 -11.93 18.34 18.23
C ARG A 46 -12.34 17.02 17.60
N SER A 47 -13.53 17.03 17.01
CA SER A 47 -14.03 15.88 16.26
C SER A 47 -13.16 15.64 15.03
N ARG A 48 -12.76 14.41 14.75
CA ARG A 48 -12.01 14.09 13.53
C ARG A 48 -12.66 12.89 12.87
N ASN A 49 -12.59 12.86 11.55
CA ASN A 49 -13.03 11.70 10.80
C ASN A 49 -11.87 10.72 10.63
N VAL A 50 -12.20 9.44 10.54
CA VAL A 50 -11.26 8.34 10.39
C VAL A 50 -11.73 7.39 9.31
N GLY A 51 -10.80 6.76 8.60
CA GLY A 51 -11.11 5.83 7.53
C GLY A 51 -10.12 4.68 7.46
N PHE A 52 -10.56 3.56 6.90
CA PHE A 52 -9.65 2.56 6.36
C PHE A 52 -9.08 3.07 5.03
N HIS A 53 -7.90 2.61 4.67
CA HIS A 53 -7.22 2.99 3.43
C HIS A 53 -6.41 1.82 2.84
N ASP A 54 -6.12 1.89 1.54
CA ASP A 54 -5.31 0.92 0.79
C ASP A 54 -5.82 -0.52 0.97
N GLY A 55 -7.14 -0.69 0.80
CA GLY A 55 -7.81 -1.98 0.99
C GLY A 55 -7.74 -2.52 2.41
N GLY A 56 -7.62 -1.65 3.41
CA GLY A 56 -7.60 -1.99 4.84
C GLY A 56 -6.20 -2.20 5.43
N LYS A 57 -5.13 -1.93 4.66
CA LYS A 57 -3.73 -2.02 5.12
C LYS A 57 -3.28 -0.77 5.87
N ALA A 58 -3.90 0.36 5.58
CA ALA A 58 -3.61 1.64 6.22
C ALA A 58 -4.87 2.20 6.89
N LEU A 59 -4.67 3.15 7.81
CA LEU A 59 -5.73 3.95 8.41
C LEU A 59 -5.43 5.43 8.17
N ILE A 60 -6.48 6.22 7.97
CA ILE A 60 -6.35 7.67 7.85
C ILE A 60 -7.07 8.37 9.00
N SER A 61 -6.49 9.46 9.47
CA SER A 61 -7.06 10.31 10.51
C SER A 61 -6.75 11.77 10.23
N GLY A 62 -7.77 12.61 10.23
CA GLY A 62 -7.57 14.06 10.26
C GLY A 62 -7.03 14.52 11.61
N SER A 63 -6.50 15.73 11.68
CA SER A 63 -6.04 16.37 12.91
C SER A 63 -6.65 17.76 13.10
N ASP A 64 -6.59 18.26 14.33
CA ASP A 64 -7.01 19.61 14.73
C ASP A 64 -6.05 20.73 14.32
N HIS A 65 -4.86 20.38 13.83
CA HIS A 65 -3.79 21.32 13.45
C HIS A 65 -3.44 21.30 11.96
N GLY A 66 -4.32 20.75 11.11
CA GLY A 66 -4.18 20.86 9.65
C GLY A 66 -3.40 19.74 8.99
N ASP A 67 -3.13 18.66 9.72
CA ASP A 67 -2.46 17.48 9.18
C ASP A 67 -3.46 16.34 8.98
N VAL A 68 -3.17 15.47 8.01
CA VAL A 68 -3.83 14.16 7.89
C VAL A 68 -2.77 13.08 8.00
N TYR A 69 -2.95 12.19 8.97
CA TYR A 69 -2.05 11.09 9.27
C TYR A 69 -2.48 9.85 8.50
N VAL A 70 -1.52 9.22 7.81
CA VAL A 70 -1.67 7.91 7.19
C VAL A 70 -0.84 6.91 7.99
N PHE A 71 -1.52 5.96 8.64
CA PHE A 71 -0.88 4.96 9.49
C PHE A 71 -0.78 3.61 8.80
N ASP A 72 0.32 2.89 9.01
CA ASP A 72 0.37 1.44 8.76
C ASP A 72 -0.46 0.72 9.82
N ARG A 73 -1.50 -0.01 9.41
CA ARG A 73 -2.41 -0.69 10.35
C ARG A 73 -1.69 -1.76 11.19
N ARG A 74 -0.67 -2.41 10.64
CA ARG A 74 0.04 -3.53 11.28
C ARG A 74 1.04 -3.01 12.31
N THR A 75 1.81 -1.96 11.98
CA THR A 75 2.88 -1.44 12.85
C THR A 75 2.44 -0.30 13.77
N SER A 76 1.30 0.36 13.49
CA SER A 76 0.88 1.64 14.11
C SER A 76 1.80 2.82 13.86
N GLU A 77 2.78 2.68 12.97
CA GLU A 77 3.66 3.78 12.61
C GLU A 77 2.98 4.69 11.59
N VAL A 78 3.38 5.96 11.59
CA VAL A 78 2.96 6.93 10.59
C VAL A 78 3.74 6.65 9.32
N ASN A 79 3.04 6.21 8.27
CA ASN A 79 3.63 6.01 6.95
C ASN A 79 3.79 7.34 6.22
N ASP A 80 2.83 8.24 6.38
CA ASP A 80 2.84 9.54 5.71
C ASP A 80 2.02 10.60 6.49
N ILE A 81 2.35 11.87 6.27
CA ILE A 81 1.64 13.02 6.81
C ILE A 81 1.34 13.98 5.66
N ILE A 82 0.06 14.12 5.35
CA ILE A 82 -0.42 15.06 4.35
C ILE A 82 -0.65 16.41 5.02
N GLN A 83 0.21 17.37 4.69
CA GLN A 83 0.07 18.75 5.15
C GLN A 83 -0.92 19.49 4.27
N VAL A 84 -2.04 19.91 4.85
CA VAL A 84 -3.12 20.58 4.13
C VAL A 84 -2.78 22.04 3.78
N GLY A 85 -1.67 22.56 4.33
CA GLY A 85 -1.11 23.87 4.01
C GLY A 85 -1.66 25.04 4.85
N CYS A 86 -2.48 24.76 5.86
CA CYS A 86 -2.96 25.74 6.84
C CYS A 86 -3.03 25.11 8.23
N LYS A 87 -2.96 25.93 9.29
CA LYS A 87 -3.15 25.48 10.69
C LYS A 87 -4.62 25.28 11.06
N ASP A 88 -5.51 25.20 10.07
CA ASP A 88 -6.95 25.05 10.31
C ASP A 88 -7.31 23.59 10.57
N TRP A 89 -8.41 23.38 11.27
CA TRP A 89 -8.88 22.04 11.64
C TRP A 89 -9.37 21.24 10.42
N VAL A 90 -8.91 19.99 10.30
CA VAL A 90 -9.40 19.04 9.30
C VAL A 90 -10.67 18.37 9.84
N GLN A 91 -11.83 18.89 9.44
CA GLN A 91 -13.12 18.42 9.94
C GLN A 91 -13.59 17.12 9.29
N SER A 92 -13.29 16.90 8.01
CA SER A 92 -13.69 15.68 7.31
C SER A 92 -12.56 15.13 6.47
N VAL A 93 -12.20 13.89 6.75
CA VAL A 93 -11.36 13.09 5.87
C VAL A 93 -12.24 11.94 5.41
N THR A 94 -12.39 11.77 4.11
CA THR A 94 -13.01 10.58 3.54
C THR A 94 -12.03 9.91 2.60
N GLU A 95 -11.92 8.61 2.75
CA GLU A 95 -11.21 7.79 1.79
C GLU A 95 -12.19 7.36 0.71
N GLN A 96 -11.73 7.34 -0.53
CA GLN A 96 -12.44 6.65 -1.59
C GLN A 96 -11.43 5.86 -2.41
N THR A 97 -11.38 4.56 -2.19
CA THR A 97 -10.80 3.66 -3.18
C THR A 97 -11.84 3.49 -4.30
N MET A 98 -11.72 4.22 -5.41
CA MET A 98 -12.54 3.95 -6.59
C MET A 98 -12.09 2.63 -7.23
N GLU A 99 -13.05 1.75 -7.52
CA GLU A 99 -12.81 0.46 -8.18
C GLU A 99 -12.25 0.59 -9.61
N MET A 100 -12.23 1.80 -10.20
CA MET A 100 -11.92 1.95 -11.63
C MET A 100 -10.44 1.79 -11.97
N GLU A 101 -9.48 2.08 -11.07
CA GLU A 101 -8.05 1.88 -11.36
C GLU A 101 -7.22 1.36 -10.17
N GLY A 102 -7.84 1.11 -9.01
CA GLY A 102 -7.15 0.56 -7.83
C GLY A 102 -6.15 1.51 -7.16
N VAL A 103 -6.05 2.76 -7.63
CA VAL A 103 -5.26 3.80 -6.96
C VAL A 103 -6.09 4.37 -5.81
N PRO A 104 -5.58 4.32 -4.57
CA PRO A 104 -6.36 4.77 -3.43
C PRO A 104 -6.29 6.31 -3.34
N ILE A 105 -7.46 6.94 -3.22
CA ILE A 105 -7.62 8.40 -3.21
C ILE A 105 -8.11 8.85 -1.83
N ILE A 106 -7.52 9.93 -1.31
CA ILE A 106 -7.94 10.58 -0.07
C ILE A 106 -8.56 11.93 -0.42
N ILE A 107 -9.81 12.15 0.01
CA ILE A 107 -10.52 13.42 -0.15
C ILE A 107 -10.58 14.11 1.20
N ILE A 108 -10.08 15.34 1.25
CA ILE A 108 -9.97 16.13 2.48
C ILE A 108 -10.91 17.33 2.38
N GLY A 109 -11.86 17.37 3.31
CA GLY A 109 -12.75 18.49 3.59
C GLY A 109 -12.27 19.28 4.81
N ARG A 110 -12.05 20.58 4.61
CA ARG A 110 -11.52 21.48 5.64
C ARG A 110 -12.66 22.29 6.28
N SER A 111 -12.43 22.77 7.49
CA SER A 111 -13.31 23.73 8.14
C SER A 111 -12.50 24.79 8.85
N GLY A 112 -12.82 26.04 8.58
CA GLY A 112 -12.13 27.21 9.13
C GLY A 112 -12.92 28.48 8.81
N GLU A 113 -12.43 29.63 9.27
CA GLU A 113 -13.11 30.93 9.10
C GLU A 113 -13.19 31.39 7.63
N ASN A 114 -12.58 30.64 6.71
CA ASN A 114 -12.54 30.89 5.27
C ASN A 114 -13.84 30.48 4.54
N LEU A 115 -14.99 30.92 5.05
CA LEU A 115 -16.31 30.71 4.43
C LEU A 115 -16.30 31.11 2.94
N GLY A 116 -16.49 30.12 2.05
CA GLY A 116 -16.57 30.32 0.60
C GLY A 116 -15.25 30.18 -0.17
N GLN A 117 -14.11 29.98 0.51
CA GLN A 117 -12.82 29.69 -0.13
C GLN A 117 -12.30 28.27 0.16
N THR A 118 -13.12 27.44 0.81
CA THR A 118 -12.76 26.10 1.23
C THR A 118 -12.75 25.13 0.05
N ALA A 119 -11.65 25.06 -0.69
CA ALA A 119 -11.45 24.02 -1.69
C ALA A 119 -11.34 22.63 -1.02
N LEU A 120 -12.03 21.64 -1.61
CA LEU A 120 -11.78 20.22 -1.36
C LEU A 120 -10.41 19.87 -1.93
N GLN A 121 -9.60 19.16 -1.16
CA GLN A 121 -8.32 18.65 -1.64
C GLN A 121 -8.45 17.16 -1.95
N VAL A 122 -7.91 16.75 -3.09
CA VAL A 122 -7.89 15.36 -3.53
C VAL A 122 -6.43 14.96 -3.62
N TRP A 123 -6.08 13.92 -2.86
CA TRP A 123 -4.74 13.38 -2.79
C TRP A 123 -4.74 11.98 -3.38
N GLU A 124 -3.89 11.79 -4.37
CA GLU A 124 -3.64 10.50 -4.99
C GLU A 124 -2.31 9.96 -4.48
N ARG A 125 -2.27 8.68 -4.12
CA ARG A 125 -1.01 8.04 -3.77
C ARG A 125 -0.14 7.93 -5.01
N GLU A 126 1.08 8.46 -4.95
CA GLU A 126 2.07 8.19 -5.99
C GLU A 126 2.36 6.68 -6.04
N THR A 127 1.84 6.01 -7.06
CA THR A 127 2.33 4.68 -7.42
C THR A 127 3.69 4.87 -8.09
N PRO A 128 4.75 4.18 -7.62
CA PRO A 128 5.99 4.15 -8.39
C PRO A 128 5.65 3.72 -9.82
N ALA A 129 6.10 4.51 -10.80
CA ALA A 129 5.86 4.22 -12.21
C ALA A 129 6.11 2.72 -12.45
N PRO A 130 5.24 2.01 -13.19
CA PRO A 130 5.36 0.57 -13.34
C PRO A 130 6.76 0.26 -13.86
N GLU A 131 7.61 -0.24 -12.96
CA GLU A 131 8.98 -0.60 -13.30
C GLU A 131 8.82 -1.78 -14.26
N ARG A 132 8.95 -1.52 -15.56
CA ARG A 132 8.47 -2.36 -16.67
C ARG A 132 8.58 -3.86 -16.35
N GLU A 133 7.58 -4.44 -15.71
CA GLU A 133 7.61 -5.85 -15.29
C GLU A 133 7.71 -6.74 -16.53
N GLY A 134 7.11 -6.30 -17.64
CA GLY A 134 7.28 -6.91 -18.96
C GLY A 134 8.72 -6.91 -19.49
N ALA A 135 9.55 -5.91 -19.13
CA ALA A 135 10.96 -5.88 -19.52
C ALA A 135 11.84 -6.80 -18.65
N ARG A 136 11.40 -7.12 -17.43
CA ARG A 136 12.06 -8.11 -16.56
C ARG A 136 11.65 -9.52 -16.94
N GLN A 137 10.35 -9.78 -17.17
CA GLN A 137 9.85 -11.06 -17.68
C GLN A 137 10.40 -11.38 -19.07
N GLY A 138 10.45 -10.40 -19.98
CA GLY A 138 11.01 -10.59 -21.33
C GLY A 138 12.48 -10.99 -21.31
N ARG A 139 13.29 -10.39 -20.41
CA ARG A 139 14.69 -10.79 -20.21
C ARG A 139 14.82 -12.21 -19.66
N LEU A 140 14.01 -12.58 -18.66
CA LEU A 140 14.05 -13.93 -18.09
C LEU A 140 13.66 -15.02 -19.09
N LEU A 141 12.65 -14.76 -19.94
CA LEU A 141 12.25 -15.68 -21.02
C LEU A 141 13.33 -15.80 -22.10
N GLN A 142 13.96 -14.69 -22.46
CA GLN A 142 15.07 -14.68 -23.41
C GLN A 142 16.28 -15.45 -22.87
N ASP A 143 16.65 -15.24 -21.60
CA ASP A 143 17.76 -15.95 -20.96
C ASP A 143 17.46 -17.46 -20.88
N PHE A 144 16.22 -17.84 -20.54
CA PHE A 144 15.80 -19.24 -20.51
C PHE A 144 15.91 -19.91 -21.89
N TYR A 145 15.50 -19.22 -22.95
CA TYR A 145 15.61 -19.72 -24.32
C TYR A 145 17.08 -19.95 -24.73
N TRP A 146 17.97 -19.00 -24.42
CA TRP A 146 19.41 -19.15 -24.71
C TRP A 146 20.05 -20.30 -23.94
N TRP A 147 19.68 -20.51 -22.68
CA TRP A 147 20.14 -21.66 -21.91
C TRP A 147 19.71 -22.99 -22.52
N GLN A 148 18.47 -23.08 -23.04
CA GLN A 148 18.01 -24.27 -23.75
C GLN A 148 18.81 -24.55 -25.02
N VAL A 149 19.09 -23.52 -25.83
CA VAL A 149 19.91 -23.65 -27.04
C VAL A 149 21.32 -24.14 -26.70
N ILE A 150 21.94 -23.59 -25.66
CA ILE A 150 23.27 -24.01 -25.20
C ILE A 150 23.26 -25.49 -24.78
N CYS A 151 22.27 -25.92 -23.99
CA CYS A 151 22.15 -27.31 -23.56
C CYS A 151 22.01 -28.28 -24.74
N VAL A 152 21.25 -27.92 -25.79
CA VAL A 152 21.10 -28.75 -27.00
C VAL A 152 22.40 -28.81 -27.81
N LEU A 153 23.12 -27.68 -27.95
CA LEU A 153 24.40 -27.69 -28.65
C LEU A 153 25.46 -28.53 -27.92
N LEU A 154 25.50 -28.44 -26.59
CA LEU A 154 26.41 -29.25 -25.77
C LEU A 154 26.11 -30.75 -25.87
N SER A 155 24.82 -31.14 -25.90
CA SER A 155 24.45 -32.55 -26.05
C SER A 155 24.80 -33.10 -27.43
N ILE A 156 24.58 -32.33 -28.50
CA ILE A 156 25.02 -32.69 -29.86
C ILE A 156 26.54 -32.85 -29.91
N LEU A 157 27.28 -31.90 -29.33
CA LEU A 157 28.74 -31.96 -29.29
C LEU A 157 29.24 -33.19 -28.51
N PHE A 158 28.60 -33.51 -27.39
CA PHE A 158 28.91 -34.69 -26.59
C PHE A 158 28.71 -35.98 -27.39
N VAL A 159 27.58 -36.11 -28.10
CA VAL A 159 27.30 -37.27 -28.97
C VAL A 159 28.34 -37.38 -30.09
N MET A 160 28.68 -36.27 -30.75
CA MET A 160 29.70 -36.23 -31.79
C MET A 160 31.08 -36.64 -31.26
N GLN A 161 31.48 -36.15 -30.08
CA GLN A 161 32.73 -36.56 -29.44
C GLN A 161 32.75 -38.05 -29.11
N ASN A 162 31.63 -38.61 -28.66
CA ASN A 162 31.56 -40.03 -28.34
C ASN A 162 31.63 -40.91 -29.59
N LEU A 163 30.89 -40.56 -30.65
CA LEU A 163 30.96 -41.25 -31.94
C LEU A 163 32.37 -41.21 -32.54
N ASN A 164 33.03 -40.05 -32.47
CA ASN A 164 34.39 -39.90 -32.98
C ASN A 164 35.43 -40.70 -32.16
N ARG A 165 35.21 -40.84 -30.84
CA ARG A 165 36.02 -41.72 -29.98
C ARG A 165 35.83 -43.20 -30.30
N GLU A 166 34.61 -43.64 -30.60
CA GLU A 166 34.35 -45.03 -31.01
C GLU A 166 35.00 -45.34 -32.36
N HIS A 167 34.92 -44.42 -33.33
CA HIS A 167 35.62 -44.55 -34.61
C HIS A 167 37.16 -44.55 -34.44
N ALA A 168 37.71 -43.75 -33.52
CA ALA A 168 39.15 -43.72 -33.24
C ALA A 168 39.65 -44.97 -32.49
N ASN A 169 38.81 -45.61 -31.68
CA ASN A 169 39.17 -46.82 -30.93
C ASN A 169 38.84 -48.13 -31.67
N GLY A 170 38.07 -48.09 -32.76
CA GLY A 170 37.71 -49.24 -33.59
C GLY A 170 38.82 -49.86 -34.44
N TRP A 171 40.06 -49.37 -34.35
CA TRP A 171 41.24 -49.89 -35.06
C TRP A 171 42.40 -50.25 -34.12
N ARG A 172 42.11 -50.90 -33.00
CA ARG A 172 43.14 -51.58 -32.19
C ARG A 172 42.88 -53.08 -32.19
N LEU A 173 43.60 -53.78 -33.06
CA LEU A 173 43.95 -55.21 -32.93
C LEU A 173 44.75 -55.44 -31.64
#